data_AF-A0A969G5T5-F1
#
_entry.id   AF-A0A969G5T5-F1
#
_cell.length_a   1.000
_cell.length_b   1.000
_cell.length_c   1.000
_cell.angle_alpha   90.00
_cell.angle_beta   90.00
_cell.angle_gamma   90.00
#
_symmetry.space_group_name_H-M   'P 1'
#
loop_
_entity.id
_entity.type
_entity.pdbx_description
1 polymer ?
#
loop_
_entity_poly.entity_id
_entity_poly.type
_entity_poly.pdbx_seq_one_letter_code
_entity_poly.pdbx_strand_id
1 'polypeptide(L)'
;MKILGSSFFSGWSRLDRAGALGFLGINLALLITIAIGDRSRPQVENFSWHHQKIGQSDRSFTLTFDRLVAPTTVAKNLTIDPPMAGAITWQGRQMRYHLTEPPQYGQQAKLTVQKVTAQNPSNRKAIIPFQGEFNTRDQALIYVGLEDDERGRLVLKNLTTKTTQILTPEDLTVTDFKVVKNGQQIIFSAFAFDPTSENLYMVNTGLGFQETGDENLAPGRLFNLLMDGDYIQSRFVASDDGRRLVIYRQSRKDPDEAQLWAQIDGGAWQPLGLDTQNFKLSPDGTTIAFIEMRG
;
A
#
# COMPACT_ATOMS: atom_id res chain seq x y z
N MET A 1 77.09 -30.90 11.52
CA MET A 1 75.82 -30.32 11.03
C MET A 1 75.27 -29.43 12.15
N LYS A 2 75.70 -28.16 12.19
CA LYS A 2 75.43 -27.19 13.26
C LYS A 2 74.31 -26.27 12.78
N ILE A 3 73.22 -26.25 13.53
CA ILE A 3 71.98 -25.52 13.23
C ILE A 3 72.24 -24.02 13.37
N LEU A 4 71.67 -23.25 12.43
CA LEU A 4 71.74 -21.79 12.33
C LEU A 4 71.31 -21.08 13.63
N GLY A 5 72.17 -20.17 14.09
CA GLY A 5 71.82 -18.75 14.29
C GLY A 5 70.72 -18.39 15.29
N SER A 6 70.92 -18.65 16.58
CA SER A 6 70.17 -17.97 17.66
C SER A 6 70.83 -16.62 18.01
N SER A 7 70.65 -15.58 17.20
CA SER A 7 71.12 -14.22 17.57
C SER A 7 70.24 -13.05 17.10
N PHE A 8 68.94 -13.27 16.83
CA PHE A 8 68.07 -12.19 16.32
C PHE A 8 67.54 -11.20 17.38
N PHE A 9 67.72 -11.43 18.69
CA PHE A 9 67.04 -10.66 19.75
C PHE A 9 67.93 -10.11 20.88
N SER A 10 69.26 -10.00 20.70
CA SER A 10 70.17 -9.65 21.80
C SER A 10 70.15 -8.18 22.26
N GLY A 11 69.47 -7.27 21.54
CA GLY A 11 69.41 -5.83 21.86
C GLY A 11 68.07 -5.28 22.35
N TRP A 12 67.04 -6.13 22.49
CA TRP A 12 65.68 -5.65 22.77
C TRP A 12 65.45 -5.34 24.25
N SER A 13 64.99 -4.12 24.53
CA SER A 13 64.54 -3.71 25.86
C SER A 13 63.31 -4.54 26.28
N ARG A 14 62.98 -4.57 27.58
CA ARG A 14 61.78 -5.28 28.07
C ARG A 14 60.50 -4.73 27.42
N LEU A 15 60.50 -3.45 27.05
CA LEU A 15 59.40 -2.80 26.36
C LEU A 15 59.27 -3.29 24.90
N ASP A 16 60.39 -3.45 24.19
CA ASP A 16 60.40 -3.93 22.79
C ASP A 16 59.90 -5.37 22.68
N ARG A 17 60.25 -6.22 23.66
CA ARG A 17 59.75 -7.61 23.72
C ARG A 17 58.25 -7.66 24.00
N ALA A 18 57.74 -6.81 24.88
CA ALA A 18 56.32 -6.70 25.16
C ALA A 18 55.55 -6.16 23.95
N GLY A 19 56.09 -5.14 23.26
CA GLY A 19 55.52 -4.59 22.03
C GLY A 19 55.45 -5.62 20.91
N ALA A 20 56.54 -6.38 20.69
CA ALA A 20 56.57 -7.42 19.66
C ALA A 20 55.61 -8.58 19.95
N LEU A 21 55.47 -9.00 21.21
CA LEU A 21 54.48 -10.00 21.60
C LEU A 21 53.04 -9.50 21.36
N GLY A 22 52.77 -8.23 21.65
CA GLY A 22 51.49 -7.59 21.35
C GLY A 22 51.20 -7.56 19.85
N PHE A 23 52.17 -7.15 19.03
CA PHE A 23 52.06 -7.13 17.57
C PHE A 23 51.84 -8.53 16.99
N LEU A 24 52.55 -9.54 17.51
CA LEU A 24 52.38 -10.92 17.08
C LEU A 24 50.97 -11.43 17.43
N GLY A 25 50.48 -11.10 18.64
CA GLY A 25 49.13 -11.43 19.09
C GLY A 25 48.03 -10.82 18.21
N ILE A 26 48.17 -9.55 17.83
CA ILE A 26 47.22 -8.86 16.95
C ILE A 26 47.22 -9.46 15.54
N ASN A 27 48.41 -9.74 14.97
CA ASN A 27 48.50 -10.39 13.65
C ASN A 27 47.90 -11.79 13.67
N LEU A 28 48.14 -12.56 14.73
CA LEU A 28 47.57 -13.88 14.90
C LEU A 28 46.04 -13.80 15.01
N ALA A 29 45.50 -12.84 15.78
CA ALA A 29 44.07 -12.60 15.88
C ALA A 29 43.45 -12.24 14.52
N LEU A 30 44.09 -11.36 13.74
CA LEU A 30 43.67 -11.00 12.38
C LEU A 30 43.65 -12.20 11.44
N LEU A 31 44.70 -13.02 11.44
CA LEU A 31 44.78 -14.25 10.64
C LEU A 31 43.70 -15.26 11.06
N ILE A 32 43.41 -15.38 12.36
CA ILE A 32 42.33 -16.23 12.87
C ILE A 32 40.97 -15.70 12.40
N THR A 33 40.70 -14.39 12.45
CA THR A 33 39.44 -13.82 11.95
C THR A 33 39.26 -14.06 10.45
N ILE A 34 40.33 -13.89 9.65
CA ILE A 34 40.32 -14.15 8.20
C ILE A 34 40.14 -15.65 7.92
N ALA A 35 40.82 -16.53 8.66
CA ALA A 35 40.77 -17.98 8.48
C ALA A 35 39.45 -18.60 8.97
N ILE A 36 38.83 -18.01 10.00
CA ILE A 36 37.47 -18.36 10.40
C ILE A 36 36.51 -17.92 9.30
N GLY A 37 36.79 -16.80 8.62
CA GLY A 37 36.05 -16.31 7.46
C GLY A 37 34.60 -16.00 7.79
N ASP A 38 33.86 -15.49 6.81
CA ASP A 38 32.42 -15.34 6.95
C ASP A 38 31.74 -16.72 6.94
N ARG A 39 31.62 -17.34 8.12
CA ARG A 39 30.94 -18.62 8.32
C ARG A 39 29.42 -18.49 8.37
N SER A 40 28.88 -17.28 8.30
CA SER A 40 27.44 -17.06 8.36
C SER A 40 26.72 -17.79 7.22
N ARG A 41 25.51 -18.26 7.51
CA ARG A 41 24.64 -18.89 6.51
C ARG A 41 23.94 -17.76 5.74
N PRO A 42 23.70 -17.92 4.43
CA PRO A 42 22.93 -16.93 3.71
C PRO A 42 21.53 -16.78 4.31
N GLN A 43 20.96 -15.58 4.22
CA GLN A 43 19.65 -15.29 4.80
C GLN A 43 18.89 -14.26 3.97
N VAL A 44 17.58 -14.22 4.17
CA VAL A 44 16.75 -13.12 3.68
C VAL A 44 17.01 -11.91 4.58
N GLU A 45 17.52 -10.85 3.97
CA GLU A 45 17.80 -9.56 4.62
C GLU A 45 16.52 -8.73 4.75
N ASN A 46 15.67 -8.75 3.71
CA ASN A 46 14.44 -7.97 3.71
C ASN A 46 13.34 -8.62 2.86
N PHE A 47 12.10 -8.49 3.31
CA PHE A 47 10.89 -8.81 2.56
C PHE A 47 9.96 -7.60 2.54
N SER A 48 9.70 -7.05 1.35
CA SER A 48 8.99 -5.76 1.21
C SER A 48 7.54 -5.76 1.69
N TRP A 49 6.89 -6.92 1.77
CA TRP A 49 5.52 -7.03 2.30
C TRP A 49 5.47 -7.55 3.73
N HIS A 50 6.61 -7.69 4.41
CA HIS A 50 6.61 -8.22 5.77
C HIS A 50 5.77 -7.34 6.71
N HIS A 51 4.77 -7.95 7.34
CA HIS A 51 3.77 -7.30 8.19
C HIS A 51 3.02 -6.14 7.52
N GLN A 52 2.94 -6.14 6.18
CA GLN A 52 2.18 -5.14 5.42
C GLN A 52 0.76 -5.64 5.15
N LYS A 53 -0.16 -4.69 5.02
CA LYS A 53 -1.51 -4.92 4.46
C LYS A 53 -1.50 -4.49 2.99
N ILE A 54 -1.73 -5.41 2.07
CA ILE A 54 -1.63 -5.19 0.62
C ILE A 54 -3.00 -5.14 -0.06
N GLY A 55 -3.16 -4.31 -1.09
CA GLY A 55 -4.38 -4.16 -1.87
C GLY A 55 -4.25 -4.62 -3.33
N GLN A 56 -5.27 -4.36 -4.15
CA GLN A 56 -5.26 -4.71 -5.58
C GLN A 56 -4.21 -3.97 -6.41
N SER A 57 -3.73 -2.82 -5.95
CA SER A 57 -2.64 -2.07 -6.57
C SER A 57 -1.26 -2.69 -6.31
N ASP A 58 -1.11 -3.49 -5.26
CA ASP A 58 0.15 -4.08 -4.85
C ASP A 58 0.42 -5.38 -5.64
N ARG A 59 1.05 -5.23 -6.80
CA ARG A 59 1.26 -6.34 -7.75
C ARG A 59 2.62 -7.03 -7.64
N SER A 60 3.50 -6.58 -6.76
CA SER A 60 4.81 -7.24 -6.61
C SER A 60 5.44 -7.02 -5.25
N PHE A 61 6.18 -8.02 -4.79
CA PHE A 61 7.06 -7.92 -3.64
C PHE A 61 8.51 -8.21 -4.02
N THR A 62 9.42 -7.77 -3.16
CA THR A 62 10.86 -8.01 -3.29
C THR A 62 11.37 -8.77 -2.06
N LEU A 63 12.16 -9.82 -2.31
CA LEU A 63 13.04 -10.44 -1.32
C LEU A 63 14.47 -10.00 -1.61
N THR A 64 15.13 -9.43 -0.60
CA THR A 64 16.55 -9.11 -0.65
C THR A 64 17.31 -10.14 0.17
N PHE A 65 18.36 -10.71 -0.40
CA PHE A 65 19.26 -11.65 0.26
C PHE A 65 20.53 -10.93 0.70
N ASP A 66 21.13 -11.38 1.80
CA ASP A 66 22.40 -10.84 2.30
C ASP A 66 23.56 -11.06 1.31
N ARG A 67 23.45 -12.07 0.44
CA ARG A 67 24.43 -12.40 -0.62
C ARG A 67 23.77 -13.00 -1.86
N LEU A 68 24.58 -13.27 -2.88
CA LEU A 68 24.10 -13.94 -4.10
C LEU A 68 23.69 -15.39 -3.82
N VAL A 69 22.46 -15.74 -4.22
CA VAL A 69 21.88 -17.08 -4.11
C VAL A 69 21.54 -17.63 -5.49
N ALA A 70 21.41 -18.95 -5.62
CA ALA A 70 21.07 -19.58 -6.90
C ALA A 70 19.57 -19.38 -7.22
N PRO A 71 19.20 -18.63 -8.30
CA PRO A 71 17.81 -18.28 -8.58
C PRO A 71 16.89 -19.49 -8.78
N THR A 72 17.42 -20.55 -9.41
CA THR A 72 16.69 -21.82 -9.63
C THR A 72 16.28 -22.50 -8.33
N THR A 73 17.11 -22.40 -7.29
CA THR A 73 16.80 -22.97 -5.97
C THR A 73 15.74 -22.16 -5.23
N VAL A 74 15.73 -20.83 -5.40
CA VAL A 74 14.68 -19.96 -4.85
C VAL A 74 13.35 -20.27 -5.50
N ALA A 75 13.28 -20.26 -6.84
CA ALA A 75 12.04 -20.50 -7.57
C ALA A 75 11.39 -21.84 -7.23
N LYS A 76 12.19 -22.88 -6.94
CA LYS A 76 11.68 -24.21 -6.57
C LYS A 76 11.21 -24.33 -5.12
N ASN A 77 11.73 -23.52 -4.21
CA ASN A 77 11.50 -23.66 -2.77
C ASN A 77 10.87 -22.42 -2.11
N LEU A 78 10.37 -21.47 -2.91
CA LEU A 78 9.53 -20.39 -2.47
C LEU A 78 8.08 -20.86 -2.49
N THR A 79 7.42 -20.74 -1.35
CA THR A 79 6.01 -21.10 -1.19
C THR A 79 5.24 -19.92 -0.63
N ILE A 80 4.07 -19.64 -1.19
CA ILE A 80 3.12 -18.65 -0.68
C ILE A 80 1.82 -19.40 -0.35
N ASP A 81 1.31 -19.21 0.85
CA ASP A 81 0.06 -19.83 1.31
C ASP A 81 -0.88 -18.74 1.85
N PRO A 82 -2.07 -18.51 1.27
CA PRO A 82 -2.64 -19.20 0.10
C PRO A 82 -1.81 -19.00 -1.19
N PRO A 83 -1.87 -19.93 -2.16
CA PRO A 83 -1.13 -19.80 -3.42
C PRO A 83 -1.51 -18.53 -4.19
N MET A 84 -0.52 -17.73 -4.56
CA MET A 84 -0.67 -16.54 -5.39
C MET A 84 0.13 -16.71 -6.68
N ALA A 85 -0.55 -16.74 -7.82
CA ALA A 85 0.09 -16.95 -9.12
C ALA A 85 0.95 -15.73 -9.52
N GLY A 86 2.12 -16.00 -10.09
CA GLY A 86 3.07 -14.95 -10.44
C GLY A 86 4.34 -15.43 -11.12
N ALA A 87 5.20 -14.46 -11.45
CA ALA A 87 6.47 -14.66 -12.13
C ALA A 87 7.62 -14.01 -11.35
N ILE A 88 8.79 -14.66 -11.39
CA ILE A 88 10.00 -14.17 -10.71
C ILE A 88 10.90 -13.43 -11.70
N THR A 89 11.34 -12.24 -11.33
CA THR A 89 12.45 -11.53 -11.95
C THR A 89 13.60 -11.39 -10.95
N TRP A 90 14.84 -11.29 -11.48
CA TRP A 90 16.04 -11.33 -10.66
C TRP A 90 17.00 -10.19 -10.99
N GLN A 91 17.55 -9.55 -9.96
CA GLN A 91 18.58 -8.53 -10.10
C GLN A 91 19.58 -8.60 -8.93
N GLY A 92 20.79 -9.11 -9.18
CA GLY A 92 21.84 -9.19 -8.17
C GLY A 92 21.43 -10.03 -6.95
N ARG A 93 21.30 -9.40 -5.77
CA ARG A 93 20.84 -10.04 -4.52
C ARG A 93 19.33 -9.94 -4.30
N GLN A 94 18.58 -9.41 -5.27
CA GLN A 94 17.15 -9.15 -5.14
C GLN A 94 16.35 -10.04 -6.08
N MET A 95 15.30 -10.61 -5.53
CA MET A 95 14.25 -11.32 -6.24
C MET A 95 12.99 -10.49 -6.18
N ARG A 96 12.36 -10.23 -7.32
CA ARG A 96 11.04 -9.60 -7.38
C ARG A 96 10.02 -10.60 -7.90
N TYR A 97 8.94 -10.76 -7.16
CA TYR A 97 7.81 -11.61 -7.54
C TYR A 97 6.68 -10.72 -8.02
N HIS A 98 6.21 -10.92 -9.25
CA HIS A 98 5.10 -10.20 -9.87
C HIS A 98 3.87 -11.08 -9.90
N LEU A 99 2.78 -10.65 -9.29
CA LEU A 99 1.50 -11.35 -9.33
C LEU A 99 0.88 -11.24 -10.73
N THR A 100 0.40 -12.36 -11.28
CA THR A 100 -0.36 -12.36 -12.54
C THR A 100 -1.81 -11.94 -12.33
N GLU A 101 -2.34 -12.18 -11.14
CA GLU A 101 -3.70 -11.83 -10.73
C GLU A 101 -3.67 -10.93 -9.49
N PRO A 102 -4.68 -10.06 -9.28
CA PRO A 102 -4.74 -9.27 -8.06
C PRO A 102 -4.85 -10.17 -6.83
N PRO A 103 -4.25 -9.80 -5.68
CA PRO A 103 -4.42 -10.55 -4.45
C PRO A 103 -5.89 -10.55 -4.02
N GLN A 104 -6.38 -11.71 -3.58
CA GLN A 104 -7.73 -11.85 -3.05
C GLN A 104 -7.84 -11.19 -1.67
N TYR A 105 -8.91 -10.44 -1.42
CA TYR A 105 -9.12 -9.71 -0.16
C TYR A 105 -9.46 -10.64 1.02
N GLY A 106 -9.13 -10.17 2.23
CA GLY A 106 -9.47 -10.82 3.49
C GLY A 106 -8.63 -12.06 3.84
N GLN A 107 -7.41 -12.15 3.35
CA GLN A 107 -6.53 -13.31 3.57
C GLN A 107 -5.30 -12.92 4.40
N GLN A 108 -4.92 -13.79 5.33
CA GLN A 108 -3.58 -13.79 5.91
C GLN A 108 -2.71 -14.74 5.10
N ALA A 109 -1.59 -14.25 4.60
CA ALA A 109 -0.70 -15.00 3.74
C ALA A 109 0.69 -15.16 4.37
N LYS A 110 1.28 -16.33 4.12
CA LYS A 110 2.61 -16.71 4.60
C LYS A 110 3.50 -17.01 3.42
N LEU A 111 4.65 -16.34 3.37
CA LEU A 111 5.72 -16.60 2.44
C LEU A 111 6.82 -17.38 3.15
N THR A 112 7.17 -18.54 2.61
CA THR A 112 8.25 -19.38 3.12
C THR A 112 9.34 -19.53 2.07
N VAL A 113 10.60 -19.36 2.49
CA VAL A 113 11.77 -19.68 1.68
C VAL A 113 12.67 -20.61 2.48
N GLN A 114 12.90 -21.80 1.95
CA GLN A 114 13.73 -22.82 2.60
C GLN A 114 14.58 -23.54 1.57
N LYS A 115 15.63 -24.27 2.00
CA LYS A 115 16.44 -25.13 1.11
C LYS A 115 17.05 -24.42 -0.12
N VAL A 116 17.18 -23.09 -0.07
CA VAL A 116 17.89 -22.29 -1.08
C VAL A 116 19.38 -22.38 -0.79
N THR A 117 20.22 -22.37 -1.83
CA THR A 117 21.68 -22.43 -1.68
C THR A 117 22.34 -21.16 -2.19
N ALA A 118 23.48 -20.80 -1.60
CA ALA A 118 24.36 -19.77 -2.17
C ALA A 118 24.76 -20.09 -3.63
N GLN A 119 24.99 -19.07 -4.45
CA GLN A 119 25.38 -19.26 -5.85
C GLN A 119 26.80 -19.84 -5.98
N ASN A 120 27.67 -19.60 -5.01
CA ASN A 120 29.06 -20.05 -5.04
C ASN A 120 29.16 -21.59 -4.94
N PRO A 121 29.71 -22.29 -5.96
CA PRO A 121 29.85 -23.74 -5.96
C PRO A 121 30.70 -24.29 -4.80
N SER A 122 31.66 -23.51 -4.31
CA SER A 122 32.60 -23.90 -3.26
C SER A 122 32.01 -23.84 -1.85
N ASN A 123 30.85 -23.19 -1.66
CA ASN A 123 30.21 -22.99 -0.36
C ASN A 123 28.67 -23.07 -0.49
N ARG A 124 28.15 -24.26 -0.83
CA ARG A 124 26.70 -24.56 -0.97
C ARG A 124 25.98 -24.66 0.37
N LYS A 125 26.24 -23.73 1.30
CA LYS A 125 25.44 -23.65 2.53
C LYS A 125 24.00 -23.31 2.16
N ALA A 126 23.07 -24.06 2.73
CA ALA A 126 21.65 -23.73 2.67
C ALA A 126 21.39 -22.43 3.43
N ILE A 127 20.43 -21.65 2.96
CA ILE A 127 19.99 -20.44 3.67
C ILE A 127 19.37 -20.81 5.02
N ILE A 128 19.38 -19.84 5.94
CA ILE A 128 18.49 -19.89 7.10
C ILE A 128 17.05 -19.83 6.60
N PRO A 129 16.17 -20.80 6.96
CA PRO A 129 14.78 -20.76 6.57
C PRO A 129 14.14 -19.42 6.97
N PHE A 130 13.45 -18.80 6.03
CA PHE A 130 12.77 -17.53 6.23
C PHE A 130 11.26 -17.73 6.11
N GLN A 131 10.53 -17.10 7.04
CA GLN A 131 9.09 -17.00 6.98
C GLN A 131 8.70 -15.54 7.14
N GLY A 132 7.98 -15.02 6.16
CA GLY A 132 7.37 -13.69 6.20
C GLY A 132 5.86 -13.81 6.18
N GLU A 133 5.17 -12.97 6.93
CA GLU A 133 3.71 -12.90 6.91
C GLU A 133 3.26 -11.54 6.39
N PHE A 134 2.12 -11.52 5.70
CA PHE A 134 1.46 -10.31 5.19
C PHE A 134 -0.04 -10.55 5.11
N ASN A 135 -0.82 -9.48 5.12
CA ASN A 135 -2.28 -9.56 5.03
C ASN A 135 -2.76 -8.89 3.75
N THR A 136 -3.80 -9.42 3.13
CA THR A 136 -4.51 -8.69 2.09
C THR A 136 -5.55 -7.79 2.73
N ARG A 137 -5.91 -6.70 2.04
CA ARG A 137 -6.93 -5.76 2.46
C ARG A 137 -8.23 -6.49 2.78
N ASP A 138 -8.92 -6.03 3.82
CA ASP A 138 -10.21 -6.58 4.24
C ASP A 138 -11.25 -6.51 3.12
N GLN A 139 -12.09 -7.53 3.07
CA GLN A 139 -13.27 -7.53 2.22
C GLN A 139 -14.37 -6.74 2.93
N ALA A 140 -14.93 -5.73 2.26
CA ALA A 140 -16.00 -4.91 2.81
C ALA A 140 -17.06 -4.61 1.74
N LEU A 141 -18.29 -4.45 2.19
CA LEU A 141 -19.44 -4.02 1.40
C LEU A 141 -19.89 -2.65 1.91
N ILE A 142 -20.19 -1.74 0.98
CA ILE A 142 -20.81 -0.44 1.27
C ILE A 142 -22.17 -0.43 0.58
N TYR A 143 -23.20 0.00 1.29
CA TYR A 143 -24.56 0.12 0.77
C TYR A 143 -25.31 1.26 1.46
N VAL A 144 -26.43 1.67 0.86
CA VAL A 144 -27.40 2.57 1.52
C VAL A 144 -28.45 1.70 2.22
N GLY A 145 -28.61 1.89 3.53
CA GLY A 145 -29.56 1.12 4.32
C GLY A 145 -31.02 1.45 3.98
N LEU A 146 -31.91 0.48 4.17
CA LEU A 146 -33.33 0.61 3.81
C LEU A 146 -34.28 0.53 5.01
N GLU A 147 -33.80 0.05 6.15
CA GLU A 147 -34.63 -0.30 7.31
C GLU A 147 -34.05 0.29 8.60
N ASP A 148 -34.91 0.39 9.61
CA ASP A 148 -34.59 0.80 10.97
C ASP A 148 -33.70 2.05 11.05
N ASP A 149 -32.61 1.96 11.82
CA ASP A 149 -31.67 3.03 11.98
C ASP A 149 -30.88 3.24 10.69
N GLU A 150 -30.51 2.21 9.93
CA GLU A 150 -29.72 2.30 8.69
C GLU A 150 -30.41 3.08 7.55
N ARG A 151 -31.73 3.29 7.62
CA ARG A 151 -32.53 3.86 6.52
C ARG A 151 -31.95 5.16 5.97
N GLY A 152 -31.60 5.15 4.68
CA GLY A 152 -31.07 6.31 3.96
C GLY A 152 -29.61 6.63 4.25
N ARG A 153 -28.92 5.84 5.09
CA ARG A 153 -27.54 6.09 5.52
C ARG A 153 -26.56 5.17 4.81
N LEU A 154 -25.32 5.63 4.64
CA LEU A 154 -24.24 4.76 4.19
C LEU A 154 -23.83 3.83 5.33
N VAL A 155 -23.83 2.53 5.03
CA VAL A 155 -23.43 1.48 5.95
C VAL A 155 -22.25 0.72 5.34
N LEU A 156 -21.26 0.46 6.18
CA LEU A 156 -20.10 -0.35 5.86
C LEU A 156 -20.17 -1.65 6.65
N LYS A 157 -20.14 -2.76 5.93
CA LYS A 157 -20.04 -4.10 6.50
C LYS A 157 -18.70 -4.72 6.12
N ASN A 158 -17.79 -4.82 7.09
CA ASN A 158 -16.52 -5.53 6.91
C ASN A 158 -16.77 -7.04 7.06
N LEU A 159 -16.61 -7.76 5.96
CA LEU A 159 -16.86 -9.20 5.88
C LEU A 159 -15.70 -10.02 6.47
N THR A 160 -14.50 -9.45 6.53
CA THR A 160 -13.32 -10.07 7.15
C THR A 160 -13.42 -10.03 8.67
N THR A 161 -13.70 -8.86 9.26
CA THR A 161 -13.83 -8.70 10.72
C THR A 161 -15.23 -8.98 11.24
N LYS A 162 -16.22 -9.13 10.35
CA LYS A 162 -17.65 -9.31 10.66
C LYS A 162 -18.26 -8.14 11.44
N THR A 163 -17.76 -6.93 11.21
CA THR A 163 -18.26 -5.70 11.85
C THR A 163 -19.12 -4.90 10.90
N THR A 164 -20.17 -4.27 11.42
CA THR A 164 -21.02 -3.32 10.69
C THR A 164 -20.89 -1.96 11.34
N GLN A 165 -20.82 -0.91 10.52
CA GLN A 165 -20.74 0.47 10.98
C GLN A 165 -21.55 1.38 10.06
N ILE A 166 -22.38 2.24 10.64
CA ILE A 166 -22.99 3.37 9.95
C ILE A 166 -21.96 4.48 9.80
N LEU A 167 -21.81 4.98 8.57
CA LEU A 167 -20.83 6.01 8.24
C LEU A 167 -21.44 7.41 8.21
N THR A 168 -22.73 7.57 7.94
CA THR A 168 -23.36 8.89 7.82
C THR A 168 -24.27 9.20 9.00
N PRO A 169 -24.38 10.48 9.38
CA PRO A 169 -25.38 10.96 10.34
C PRO A 169 -26.83 10.59 9.98
N GLU A 170 -27.72 10.65 10.96
CA GLU A 170 -29.16 10.34 10.80
C GLU A 170 -29.99 11.43 10.12
N ASP A 171 -29.47 12.66 10.06
CA ASP A 171 -30.10 13.81 9.43
C ASP A 171 -29.80 13.92 7.92
N LEU A 172 -29.02 12.98 7.36
CA LEU A 172 -28.68 12.90 5.94
C LEU A 172 -29.31 11.67 5.29
N THR A 173 -29.98 11.88 4.16
CA THR A 173 -30.48 10.81 3.28
C THR A 173 -29.65 10.75 2.01
N VAL A 174 -28.85 9.69 1.87
CA VAL A 174 -27.93 9.45 0.77
C VAL A 174 -28.68 8.99 -0.48
N THR A 175 -28.36 9.61 -1.61
CA THR A 175 -29.01 9.41 -2.91
C THR A 175 -28.08 8.75 -3.91
N ASP A 176 -26.81 9.16 -3.94
CA ASP A 176 -25.75 8.57 -4.77
C ASP A 176 -24.40 8.59 -4.04
N PHE A 177 -23.52 7.64 -4.36
CA PHE A 177 -22.20 7.58 -3.75
C PHE A 177 -21.15 6.95 -4.68
N LYS A 178 -19.89 7.40 -4.53
CA LYS A 178 -18.72 6.83 -5.16
C LYS A 178 -17.62 6.56 -4.13
N VAL A 179 -17.11 5.34 -4.15
CA VAL A 179 -15.94 4.92 -3.37
C VAL A 179 -14.68 5.42 -4.06
N VAL A 180 -13.79 6.09 -3.30
CA VAL A 180 -12.54 6.67 -3.81
C VAL A 180 -11.35 6.32 -2.91
N LYS A 181 -10.13 6.64 -3.35
CA LYS A 181 -8.86 6.39 -2.63
C LYS A 181 -8.74 4.96 -2.15
N ASN A 182 -8.93 4.01 -3.08
CA ASN A 182 -8.88 2.57 -2.79
C ASN A 182 -9.80 2.12 -1.64
N GLY A 183 -10.94 2.81 -1.48
CA GLY A 183 -11.94 2.48 -0.47
C GLY A 183 -11.69 3.06 0.90
N GLN A 184 -10.78 4.02 1.05
CA GLN A 184 -10.58 4.78 2.29
C GLN A 184 -11.64 5.86 2.50
N GLN A 185 -12.22 6.36 1.41
CA GLN A 185 -13.18 7.46 1.44
C GLN A 185 -14.35 7.18 0.51
N ILE A 186 -15.49 7.77 0.83
CA ILE A 186 -16.69 7.78 -0.02
C ILE A 186 -17.07 9.23 -0.23
N ILE A 187 -17.29 9.60 -1.48
CA ILE A 187 -17.91 10.87 -1.85
C ILE A 187 -19.37 10.57 -2.16
N PHE A 188 -20.30 11.32 -1.59
CA PHE A 188 -21.71 11.02 -1.72
C PHE A 188 -22.55 12.29 -1.75
N SER A 189 -23.70 12.20 -2.43
CA SER A 189 -24.72 13.23 -2.39
C SER A 189 -25.83 12.83 -1.43
N ALA A 190 -26.38 13.83 -0.73
CA ALA A 190 -27.44 13.60 0.24
C ALA A 190 -28.32 14.83 0.43
N PHE A 191 -29.60 14.59 0.72
CA PHE A 191 -30.50 15.60 1.27
C PHE A 191 -30.33 15.67 2.78
N ALA A 192 -30.29 16.90 3.32
CA ALA A 192 -30.55 17.11 4.74
C ALA A 192 -32.05 16.90 5.02
N PHE A 193 -32.41 16.69 6.29
CA PHE A 193 -33.81 16.55 6.72
C PHE A 193 -34.70 17.74 6.29
N ASP A 194 -34.11 18.93 6.09
CA ASP A 194 -34.74 20.04 5.37
C ASP A 194 -34.37 19.95 3.86
N PRO A 195 -35.28 19.46 3.00
CA PRO A 195 -34.98 18.90 1.68
C PRO A 195 -34.76 19.95 0.59
N THR A 196 -34.31 21.15 0.95
CA THR A 196 -34.25 22.25 -0.01
C THR A 196 -33.12 22.07 -1.03
N SER A 197 -32.00 21.42 -0.69
CA SER A 197 -30.87 21.18 -1.61
C SER A 197 -30.12 19.87 -1.32
N GLU A 198 -29.78 19.13 -2.39
CA GLU A 198 -28.88 17.98 -2.33
C GLU A 198 -27.42 18.47 -2.26
N ASN A 199 -26.69 18.10 -1.21
CA ASN A 199 -25.32 18.58 -1.02
C ASN A 199 -24.30 17.45 -1.26
N LEU A 200 -23.05 17.83 -1.53
CA LEU A 200 -21.95 16.88 -1.74
C LEU A 200 -21.08 16.80 -0.50
N TYR A 201 -20.88 15.58 -0.02
CA TYR A 201 -20.12 15.27 1.18
C TYR A 201 -19.03 14.24 0.88
N MET A 202 -18.10 14.11 1.81
CA MET A 202 -17.12 13.04 1.85
C MET A 202 -17.10 12.43 3.25
N VAL A 203 -16.99 11.11 3.33
CA VAL A 203 -16.87 10.38 4.59
C VAL A 203 -15.73 9.38 4.54
N ASN A 204 -15.03 9.24 5.66
CA ASN A 204 -14.00 8.21 5.82
C ASN A 204 -14.63 6.86 6.14
N THR A 205 -14.10 5.79 5.55
CA THR A 205 -14.57 4.42 5.77
C THR A 205 -13.87 3.70 6.93
N GLY A 206 -12.71 4.21 7.37
CA GLY A 206 -11.82 3.51 8.30
C GLY A 206 -11.13 2.27 7.72
N LEU A 207 -11.33 1.95 6.43
CA LEU A 207 -10.63 0.86 5.74
C LEU A 207 -9.21 1.31 5.35
N GLY A 208 -8.36 1.54 6.35
CA GLY A 208 -6.96 1.95 6.20
C GLY A 208 -5.97 0.79 6.05
N PHE A 209 -4.79 1.08 5.49
CA PHE A 209 -3.67 0.14 5.34
C PHE A 209 -2.76 0.07 6.58
N GLN A 210 -2.93 1.00 7.54
CA GLN A 210 -2.31 1.03 8.85
C GLN A 210 -3.33 1.54 9.87
N GLU A 211 -3.32 0.99 11.08
CA GLU A 211 -3.94 1.62 12.25
C GLU A 211 -3.14 2.87 12.60
N THR A 212 -3.35 3.95 11.85
CA THR A 212 -2.91 5.26 12.29
C THR A 212 -3.91 5.72 13.34
N GLY A 213 -3.46 5.98 14.57
CA GLY A 213 -4.25 6.69 15.58
C GLY A 213 -4.55 8.16 15.22
N ASP A 214 -4.54 8.48 13.93
CA ASP A 214 -4.89 9.78 13.39
C ASP A 214 -6.42 9.87 13.32
N GLU A 215 -7.00 10.68 14.21
CA GLU A 215 -8.44 10.99 14.23
C GLU A 215 -8.95 11.54 12.89
N ASN A 216 -8.07 12.06 12.02
CA ASN A 216 -8.43 12.50 10.67
C ASN A 216 -8.83 11.36 9.73
N LEU A 217 -8.60 10.11 10.11
CA LEU A 217 -8.99 8.91 9.36
C LEU A 217 -10.06 8.06 10.07
N ALA A 218 -10.62 8.57 11.17
CA ALA A 218 -11.68 7.87 11.90
C ALA A 218 -12.89 7.57 11.00
N PRO A 219 -13.44 6.34 11.03
CA PRO A 219 -14.59 5.99 10.22
C PRO A 219 -15.83 6.80 10.62
N GLY A 220 -16.60 7.21 9.62
CA GLY A 220 -17.77 8.08 9.79
C GLY A 220 -17.44 9.57 9.91
N ARG A 221 -16.16 9.97 9.87
CA ARG A 221 -15.79 11.38 9.85
C ARG A 221 -16.25 12.05 8.55
N LEU A 222 -17.12 13.03 8.69
CA LEU A 222 -17.78 13.75 7.60
C LEU A 222 -17.05 15.05 7.23
N PHE A 223 -17.00 15.35 5.94
CA PHE A 223 -16.50 16.60 5.37
C PHE A 223 -17.50 17.14 4.34
N ASN A 224 -17.76 18.43 4.40
CA ASN A 224 -18.62 19.11 3.42
C ASN A 224 -17.76 19.52 2.22
N LEU A 225 -18.08 19.02 1.02
CA LEU A 225 -17.35 19.38 -0.21
C LEU A 225 -18.02 20.52 -0.97
N LEU A 226 -19.36 20.52 -0.98
CA LEU A 226 -20.16 21.56 -1.57
C LEU A 226 -21.51 21.64 -0.86
N MET A 227 -21.78 22.81 -0.28
CA MET A 227 -23.09 23.19 0.22
C MET A 227 -23.48 24.50 -0.46
N ASP A 228 -24.49 24.46 -1.31
CA ASP A 228 -24.90 25.65 -2.05
C ASP A 228 -26.40 25.64 -2.32
N GLY A 229 -27.13 26.37 -1.49
CA GLY A 229 -28.59 26.46 -1.53
C GLY A 229 -29.14 27.27 -2.71
N ASP A 230 -28.30 28.05 -3.40
CA ASP A 230 -28.71 28.79 -4.61
C ASP A 230 -28.74 27.88 -5.86
N TYR A 231 -28.17 26.67 -5.76
CA TYR A 231 -28.07 25.73 -6.85
C TYR A 231 -28.77 24.40 -6.54
N ILE A 232 -29.05 23.66 -7.60
CA ILE A 232 -29.45 22.26 -7.58
C ILE A 232 -28.31 21.46 -8.21
N GLN A 233 -27.84 20.46 -7.48
CA GLN A 233 -26.81 19.52 -7.90
C GLN A 233 -27.53 18.23 -8.29
N SER A 234 -27.59 17.89 -9.57
CA SER A 234 -28.34 16.70 -10.01
C SER A 234 -27.48 15.46 -10.20
N ARG A 235 -26.16 15.64 -10.33
CA ARG A 235 -25.23 14.55 -10.59
C ARG A 235 -23.80 14.94 -10.24
N PHE A 236 -23.03 14.00 -9.72
CA PHE A 236 -21.59 14.11 -9.59
C PHE A 236 -20.87 12.89 -10.17
N VAL A 237 -19.61 13.08 -10.53
CA VAL A 237 -18.65 12.00 -10.78
C VAL A 237 -17.32 12.39 -10.14
N ALA A 238 -16.56 11.41 -9.67
CA ALA A 238 -15.24 11.60 -9.10
C ALA A 238 -14.21 10.73 -9.84
N SER A 239 -12.94 11.13 -9.85
CA SER A 239 -11.83 10.24 -10.19
C SER A 239 -11.62 9.18 -9.10
N ASP A 240 -10.90 8.10 -9.39
CA ASP A 240 -10.74 6.99 -8.44
C ASP A 240 -9.88 7.38 -7.23
N ASP A 241 -9.01 8.38 -7.38
CA ASP A 241 -8.25 9.00 -6.29
C ASP A 241 -9.04 10.09 -5.54
N GLY A 242 -10.24 10.45 -6.00
CA GLY A 242 -11.08 11.50 -5.43
C GLY A 242 -10.52 12.92 -5.57
N ARG A 243 -9.42 13.11 -6.32
CA ARG A 243 -8.78 14.43 -6.50
C ARG A 243 -9.52 15.32 -7.49
N ARG A 244 -10.31 14.73 -8.38
CA ARG A 244 -11.08 15.45 -9.38
C ARG A 244 -12.55 15.12 -9.22
N LEU A 245 -13.35 16.17 -9.14
CA LEU A 245 -14.80 16.09 -9.04
C LEU A 245 -15.40 16.90 -10.16
N VAL A 246 -16.43 16.35 -10.80
CA VAL A 246 -17.24 17.07 -11.78
C VAL A 246 -18.68 16.92 -11.38
N ILE A 247 -19.39 18.03 -11.34
CA ILE A 247 -20.80 18.10 -10.95
C ILE A 247 -21.58 18.84 -12.03
N TYR A 248 -22.83 18.45 -12.22
CA TYR A 248 -23.78 19.27 -12.96
C TYR A 248 -24.56 20.14 -11.98
N ARG A 249 -24.53 21.45 -12.20
CA ARG A 249 -25.21 22.44 -11.35
C ARG A 249 -26.18 23.23 -12.19
N GLN A 250 -27.35 23.50 -11.62
CA GLN A 250 -28.36 24.41 -12.17
C GLN A 250 -28.68 25.48 -11.14
N SER A 251 -28.68 26.75 -11.55
CA SER A 251 -29.09 27.86 -10.68
C SER A 251 -30.60 27.81 -10.45
N ARG A 252 -31.04 28.05 -9.21
CA ARG A 252 -32.47 28.15 -8.88
C ARG A 252 -33.09 29.44 -9.36
N LYS A 253 -32.27 30.48 -9.52
CA LYS A 253 -32.69 31.82 -9.94
C LYS A 253 -32.77 31.89 -11.46
N ASP A 254 -31.85 31.21 -12.15
CA ASP A 254 -31.76 31.18 -13.59
C ASP A 254 -31.44 29.76 -14.11
N PRO A 255 -32.46 28.98 -14.49
CA PRO A 255 -32.27 27.62 -14.99
C PRO A 255 -31.38 27.51 -16.24
N ASP A 256 -31.21 28.59 -17.01
CA ASP A 256 -30.38 28.60 -18.24
C ASP A 256 -28.87 28.68 -17.92
N GLU A 257 -28.50 28.95 -16.67
CA GLU A 257 -27.09 28.89 -16.21
C GLU A 257 -26.60 27.47 -15.90
N ALA A 258 -27.38 26.45 -16.26
CA ALA A 258 -27.04 25.07 -15.99
C ALA A 258 -25.80 24.62 -16.76
N GLN A 259 -24.81 24.08 -16.03
CA GLN A 259 -23.56 23.62 -16.65
C GLN A 259 -22.77 22.70 -15.73
N LEU A 260 -21.76 22.05 -16.31
CA LEU A 260 -20.75 21.31 -15.57
C LEU A 260 -19.78 22.24 -14.85
N TRP A 261 -19.42 21.85 -13.64
CA TRP A 261 -18.38 22.46 -12.82
C TRP A 261 -17.39 21.41 -12.37
N ALA A 262 -16.11 21.78 -12.29
CA ALA A 262 -15.04 20.91 -11.84
C ALA A 262 -14.33 21.48 -10.61
N GLN A 263 -13.87 20.59 -9.75
CA GLN A 263 -12.95 20.87 -8.67
C GLN A 263 -11.73 19.94 -8.81
N ILE A 264 -10.54 20.52 -8.65
CA ILE A 264 -9.27 19.80 -8.70
C ILE A 264 -8.56 20.02 -7.36
N ASP A 265 -8.12 18.93 -6.73
CA ASP A 265 -7.34 18.93 -5.49
C ASP A 265 -7.98 19.72 -4.34
N GLY A 266 -9.31 19.70 -4.26
CA GLY A 266 -10.07 20.46 -3.25
C GLY A 266 -10.01 21.98 -3.45
N GLY A 267 -9.56 22.46 -4.62
CA GLY A 267 -9.52 23.87 -4.98
C GLY A 267 -10.90 24.49 -5.20
N ALA A 268 -10.93 25.68 -5.80
CA ALA A 268 -12.20 26.32 -6.14
C ALA A 268 -12.94 25.56 -7.25
N TRP A 269 -14.28 25.56 -7.17
CA TRP A 269 -15.13 25.07 -8.26
C TRP A 269 -15.03 26.01 -9.47
N GLN A 270 -14.81 25.44 -10.65
CA GLN A 270 -14.66 26.18 -11.91
C GLN A 270 -15.69 25.70 -12.94
N PRO A 271 -16.38 26.60 -13.66
CA PRO A 271 -17.30 26.22 -14.72
C PRO A 271 -16.54 25.62 -15.90
N LEU A 272 -17.10 24.58 -16.52
CA LEU A 272 -16.57 23.96 -17.74
C LEU A 272 -17.26 24.44 -19.01
N GLY A 273 -18.35 25.22 -18.91
CA GLY A 273 -19.08 25.73 -20.07
C GLY A 273 -19.81 24.66 -20.89
N LEU A 274 -20.10 23.51 -20.28
CA LEU A 274 -20.78 22.39 -20.92
C LEU A 274 -22.14 22.17 -20.24
N ASP A 275 -23.23 22.35 -20.97
CA ASP A 275 -24.57 22.01 -20.50
C ASP A 275 -24.93 20.58 -20.94
N THR A 276 -24.50 19.60 -20.16
CA THR A 276 -24.88 18.20 -20.37
C THR A 276 -24.88 17.43 -19.06
N GLN A 277 -26.00 16.73 -18.80
CA GLN A 277 -26.13 15.86 -17.63
C GLN A 277 -25.58 14.45 -17.87
N ASN A 278 -25.30 14.10 -19.13
CA ASN A 278 -24.84 12.78 -19.54
C ASN A 278 -23.32 12.79 -19.72
N PHE A 279 -22.59 12.73 -18.61
CA PHE A 279 -21.14 12.75 -18.59
C PHE A 279 -20.56 11.64 -17.71
N LYS A 280 -19.32 11.27 -18.04
CA LYS A 280 -18.47 10.36 -17.28
C LYS A 280 -17.07 10.94 -17.19
N LEU A 281 -16.41 10.68 -16.08
CA LEU A 281 -15.01 11.00 -15.85
C LEU A 281 -14.20 9.70 -15.90
N SER A 282 -13.06 9.72 -16.59
CA SER A 282 -12.12 8.60 -16.61
C SER A 282 -11.60 8.31 -15.19
N PRO A 283 -11.17 7.06 -14.89
CA PRO A 283 -10.60 6.70 -13.59
C PRO A 283 -9.44 7.61 -13.12
N ASP A 284 -8.55 8.00 -14.04
CA ASP A 284 -7.43 8.94 -13.81
C ASP A 284 -7.87 10.41 -13.71
N GLY A 285 -9.14 10.68 -14.00
CA GLY A 285 -9.75 12.00 -13.98
C GLY A 285 -9.24 12.96 -15.06
N THR A 286 -8.48 12.51 -16.06
CA THR A 286 -7.94 13.40 -17.11
C THR A 286 -8.91 13.68 -18.25
N THR A 287 -9.92 12.84 -18.43
CA THR A 287 -10.81 12.87 -19.60
C THR A 287 -12.27 12.87 -19.16
N ILE A 288 -13.04 13.81 -19.70
CA ILE A 288 -14.50 13.83 -19.57
C ILE A 288 -15.08 13.37 -20.90
N ALA A 289 -15.87 12.29 -20.85
CA ALA A 289 -16.68 11.84 -21.96
C ALA A 289 -18.12 12.28 -21.72
N PHE A 290 -18.75 12.92 -22.71
CA PHE A 290 -20.14 13.35 -22.63
C PHE A 290 -20.87 13.02 -23.92
N ILE A 291 -22.20 12.94 -23.80
CA ILE A 291 -23.08 12.81 -24.95
C ILE A 291 -23.75 14.16 -25.17
N GLU A 292 -23.55 14.71 -26.36
CA GLU A 292 -24.28 15.86 -26.85
C GLU A 292 -25.47 15.35 -27.67
N MET A 293 -26.68 15.50 -27.15
CA MET A 293 -27.88 15.26 -27.96
C MET A 293 -28.08 16.48 -28.85
N ARG A 294 -27.71 16.38 -30.13
CA ARG A 294 -28.15 17.36 -31.12
C ARG A 294 -29.66 17.23 -31.29
N GLY A 295 -30.37 18.29 -30.90
CA GLY A 295 -31.78 18.49 -31.27
C GLY A 295 -31.95 18.76 -32.76
#